data_AF-A0A935R153-F1
#
_entry.id   AF-A0A935R153-F1
#
_cell.length_a   1.000
_cell.length_b   1.000
_cell.length_c   1.000
_cell.angle_alpha   90.00
_cell.angle_beta   90.00
_cell.angle_gamma   90.00
#
_symmetry.space_group_name_H-M   'P 1'
#
loop_
_entity.id
_entity.type
_entity.pdbx_description
1 polymer ?
#
loop_
_entity_poly.entity_id
_entity_poly.type
_entity_poly.pdbx_seq_one_letter_code
_entity_poly.pdbx_strand_id
1 'polypeptide(L)'
;MHVNPNAVTIHAVNFWTVKDRRPKAFTGSPLALIGQHRAWHDKKDAPCFSTVTYRKRATRGNEGVMTLTALVMDYDHLTAEQTGFVFDQSAPGPAWPTAASATIPASRTGWSFRLMLFLDRPIAAAEHAGLWRW
;
A
#
# COMPACT_ATOMS: atom_id res chain seq x y z
N MET A 1 -14.88 1.78 -15.56
CA MET A 1 -15.66 1.24 -14.43
C MET A 1 -15.07 1.82 -13.16
N HIS A 2 -15.80 2.68 -12.43
CA HIS A 2 -15.32 3.21 -11.16
C HIS A 2 -15.48 2.13 -10.09
N VAL A 3 -14.38 1.59 -9.59
CA VAL A 3 -14.40 0.68 -8.43
C VAL A 3 -14.68 1.53 -7.20
N ASN A 4 -15.79 1.27 -6.51
CA ASN A 4 -16.06 1.92 -5.22
C ASN A 4 -15.11 1.32 -4.16
N PRO A 5 -14.19 2.11 -3.56
CA PRO A 5 -13.30 1.63 -2.49
C PRO A 5 -14.03 0.88 -1.37
N ASN A 6 -15.26 1.30 -1.06
CA ASN A 6 -16.05 0.73 0.01
C ASN A 6 -16.68 -0.61 -0.36
N ALA A 7 -16.73 -0.95 -1.65
CA ALA A 7 -17.25 -2.23 -2.14
C ALA A 7 -16.15 -3.30 -2.27
N VAL A 8 -14.87 -2.91 -2.18
CA VAL A 8 -13.74 -3.85 -2.22
C VAL A 8 -13.37 -4.28 -0.80
N THR A 9 -13.28 -5.60 -0.59
CA THR A 9 -12.71 -6.17 0.64
C THR A 9 -11.30 -6.65 0.35
N ILE A 10 -10.33 -6.21 1.16
CA ILE A 10 -8.94 -6.66 1.07
C ILE A 10 -8.57 -7.49 2.30
N HIS A 11 -7.82 -8.57 2.09
CA HIS A 11 -7.10 -9.28 3.14
C HIS A 11 -5.69 -8.73 3.24
N ALA A 12 -5.33 -8.15 4.37
CA ALA A 12 -4.06 -7.46 4.56
C ALA A 12 -3.53 -7.71 5.97
N VAL A 13 -2.44 -7.04 6.31
CA VAL A 13 -1.93 -6.99 7.67
C VAL A 13 -1.65 -5.57 8.11
N ASN A 14 -1.94 -5.32 9.39
CA ASN A 14 -1.58 -4.11 10.09
C ASN A 14 -0.43 -4.35 11.05
N PHE A 15 0.29 -3.28 11.30
CA PHE A 15 1.28 -3.11 12.34
C PHE A 15 0.91 -1.80 13.05
N TRP A 16 0.72 -1.86 14.36
CA TRP A 16 0.35 -0.67 15.14
C TRP A 16 1.46 0.38 15.06
N THR A 17 2.71 -0.05 14.95
CA THR A 17 3.87 0.80 14.67
C THR A 17 4.85 0.15 13.69
N VAL A 18 5.74 0.94 13.09
CA VAL A 18 6.84 0.40 12.27
C VAL A 18 7.86 -0.44 13.05
N LYS A 19 7.79 -0.53 14.39
CA LYS A 19 8.63 -1.41 15.20
C LYS A 19 8.01 -2.79 15.41
N ASP A 20 6.72 -2.93 15.16
CA ASP A 20 6.03 -4.18 15.37
C ASP A 20 6.55 -5.26 14.43
N ARG A 21 6.89 -6.41 15.01
CA ARG A 21 7.37 -7.58 14.27
C ARG A 21 6.28 -8.60 13.96
N ARG A 22 5.11 -8.49 14.59
CA ARG A 22 4.03 -9.46 14.41
C ARG A 22 2.92 -8.86 13.54
N PRO A 23 2.60 -9.47 12.39
CA PRO A 23 1.50 -9.01 11.56
C PRO A 23 0.17 -9.22 12.29
N LYS A 24 -0.70 -8.21 12.29
CA LYS A 24 -2.10 -8.33 12.72
C LYS A 24 -2.96 -8.47 11.49
N ALA A 25 -3.65 -9.60 11.35
CA ALA A 25 -4.54 -9.82 10.22
C ALA A 25 -5.61 -8.72 10.15
N PHE A 26 -5.90 -8.28 8.93
CA PHE A 26 -6.94 -7.30 8.63
C PHE A 26 -7.81 -7.83 7.49
N THR A 27 -9.11 -7.61 7.59
CA THR A 27 -10.05 -7.83 6.49
C THR A 27 -11.11 -6.74 6.55
N GLY A 28 -11.26 -6.01 5.45
CA GLY A 28 -12.15 -4.86 5.39
C GLY A 28 -11.88 -3.99 4.17
N SER A 29 -12.38 -2.75 4.17
CA SER A 29 -12.15 -1.83 3.05
C SER A 29 -10.72 -1.27 3.05
N PRO A 30 -10.16 -0.92 1.88
CA PRO A 30 -8.86 -0.26 1.77
C PRO A 30 -8.77 1.07 2.53
N LEU A 31 -9.88 1.83 2.58
CA LEU A 31 -9.94 3.07 3.34
C LEU A 31 -9.84 2.80 4.86
N ALA A 32 -10.44 1.72 5.35
CA ALA A 32 -10.29 1.32 6.76
C ALA A 32 -8.87 0.79 7.07
N LEU A 33 -8.18 0.18 6.09
CA LEU A 33 -6.78 -0.25 6.23
C LEU A 33 -5.83 0.94 6.38
N ILE A 34 -6.00 1.96 5.54
CA ILE A 34 -5.13 3.14 5.50
C ILE A 34 -5.50 4.13 6.61
N GLY A 35 -6.78 4.20 6.95
CA GLY A 35 -7.32 5.15 7.92
C GLY A 35 -7.36 6.57 7.38
N GLN A 36 -7.54 7.52 8.30
CA GLN A 36 -7.54 8.95 7.97
C GLN A 36 -6.11 9.46 7.80
N HIS A 37 -5.94 10.46 6.93
CA HIS A 37 -4.68 11.18 6.80
C HIS A 37 -4.24 11.74 8.16
N ARG A 38 -2.97 11.50 8.52
CA ARG A 38 -2.34 12.00 9.73
C ARG A 38 -0.93 12.46 9.40
N ALA A 39 -0.59 13.67 9.83
CA ALA A 39 0.79 14.13 9.83
C ALA A 39 1.53 13.46 11.00
N TRP A 40 2.67 12.83 10.72
CA TRP A 40 3.50 12.19 11.73
C TRP A 40 4.82 12.94 11.84
N HIS A 41 5.18 13.36 13.06
CA HIS A 41 6.49 13.96 13.32
C HIS A 41 7.61 12.89 13.37
N ASP A 42 7.28 11.67 13.79
CA ASP A 42 8.23 10.56 13.87
C ASP A 42 7.66 9.30 13.20
N LYS A 43 8.36 8.83 12.16
CA LYS A 43 7.99 7.62 11.41
C LYS A 43 8.02 6.37 12.30
N LYS A 44 8.81 6.36 13.37
CA LYS A 44 9.04 5.18 14.22
C LYS A 44 7.80 4.72 15.00
N ASP A 45 6.85 5.62 15.20
CA ASP A 45 5.62 5.36 15.94
C ASP A 45 4.38 5.43 15.02
N ALA A 46 4.59 5.67 13.72
CA ALA A 46 3.52 5.65 12.74
C ALA A 46 3.01 4.21 12.50
N PRO A 47 1.69 4.01 12.31
CA PRO A 47 1.16 2.73 11.88
C PRO A 47 1.65 2.41 10.48
N CYS A 48 1.79 1.11 10.19
CA CYS A 48 2.05 0.67 8.83
C CYS A 48 1.22 -0.57 8.50
N PHE A 49 0.99 -0.77 7.23
CA PHE A 49 0.23 -1.90 6.72
C PHE A 49 1.01 -2.57 5.57
N SER A 50 0.61 -3.78 5.23
CA SER A 50 1.06 -4.44 4.02
C SER A 50 -0.11 -5.22 3.41
N THR A 51 -0.29 -5.12 2.10
CA THR A 51 -1.36 -5.76 1.33
C THR A 51 -1.01 -7.20 0.98
N VAL A 52 -0.65 -7.95 2.02
CA VAL A 52 -0.20 -9.34 1.92
C VAL A 52 -0.78 -10.17 3.04
N THR A 53 -0.76 -11.49 2.85
CA THR A 53 -1.01 -12.45 3.92
C THR A 53 0.29 -13.09 4.38
N TYR A 54 0.35 -13.46 5.65
CA TYR A 54 1.52 -14.09 6.27
C TYR A 54 1.20 -15.51 6.70
N ARG A 55 2.22 -16.37 6.72
CA ARG A 55 2.15 -17.67 7.40
C ARG A 55 1.85 -17.46 8.87
N LYS A 56 1.12 -18.41 9.47
CA LYS A 56 0.83 -18.40 10.90
C LYS A 56 2.13 -18.26 11.71
N ARG A 57 2.16 -17.32 12.67
CA ARG A 57 3.30 -17.00 13.54
C ARG A 57 4.53 -16.40 12.83
N ALA A 58 4.45 -16.08 11.53
CA ALA A 58 5.54 -15.38 10.87
C ALA A 58 5.79 -14.00 11.47
N THR A 59 7.03 -13.56 11.40
CA THR A 59 7.43 -12.19 11.72
C THR A 59 7.40 -11.31 10.47
N ARG A 60 7.52 -10.00 10.66
CA ARG A 60 7.65 -9.03 9.58
C ARG A 60 8.95 -9.29 8.81
N GLY A 61 8.79 -9.79 7.61
CA GLY A 61 9.86 -10.10 6.65
C GLY A 61 9.27 -10.78 5.42
N ASN A 62 10.00 -10.80 4.31
CA ASN A 62 9.48 -11.35 3.04
C ASN A 62 9.32 -12.87 3.09
N GLU A 63 10.16 -13.57 3.86
CA GLU A 63 10.14 -15.03 4.01
C GLU A 63 8.81 -15.59 4.55
N GLY A 64 8.09 -14.77 5.33
CA GLY A 64 6.82 -15.13 5.94
C GLY A 64 5.60 -14.86 5.06
N VAL A 65 5.77 -14.16 3.93
CA VAL A 65 4.66 -13.75 3.06
C VAL A 65 4.15 -14.95 2.26
N MET A 66 2.83 -15.12 2.21
CA MET A 66 2.16 -16.18 1.45
C MET A 66 1.62 -15.65 0.13
N THR A 67 0.79 -14.61 0.19
CA THR A 67 0.16 -14.02 -0.99
C THR A 67 0.16 -12.50 -0.91
N LEU A 68 0.23 -11.87 -2.07
CA LEU A 68 -0.07 -10.46 -2.26
C LEU A 68 -1.53 -10.35 -2.67
N THR A 69 -2.26 -9.41 -2.06
CA THR A 69 -3.69 -9.18 -2.30
C THR A 69 -3.95 -7.85 -2.99
N ALA A 70 -2.96 -6.95 -2.97
CA ALA A 70 -2.86 -5.79 -3.83
C ALA A 70 -1.38 -5.45 -4.04
N LEU A 71 -1.06 -4.82 -5.16
CA LEU A 71 0.27 -4.21 -5.36
C LEU A 71 0.28 -2.81 -4.75
N VAL A 72 1.39 -2.46 -4.12
CA VAL A 72 1.61 -1.12 -3.58
C VAL A 72 2.84 -0.55 -4.26
N MET A 73 2.67 0.61 -4.91
CA MET A 73 3.74 1.38 -5.51
C MET A 73 4.03 2.58 -4.60
N ASP A 74 5.27 2.66 -4.13
CA ASP A 74 5.75 3.76 -3.31
C ASP A 74 6.37 4.83 -4.23
N TYR A 75 5.84 6.04 -4.18
CA TYR A 75 6.39 7.21 -4.86
C TYR A 75 6.91 8.16 -3.81
N ASP A 76 8.23 8.40 -3.80
CA ASP A 76 8.88 9.26 -2.84
C ASP A 76 9.62 10.41 -3.53
N HIS A 77 9.59 11.59 -2.90
CA HIS A 77 10.34 12.76 -3.32
C HIS A 77 10.05 13.25 -4.76
N LEU A 78 8.82 13.06 -5.25
CA LEU A 78 8.44 13.52 -6.59
C LEU A 78 8.27 15.04 -6.64
N THR A 79 8.67 15.64 -7.76
CA THR A 79 8.29 17.02 -8.08
C THR A 79 6.78 17.12 -8.34
N ALA A 80 6.23 18.33 -8.34
CA ALA A 80 4.83 18.55 -8.70
C ALA A 80 4.50 18.06 -10.12
N GLU A 81 5.41 18.27 -11.08
CA GLU A 81 5.28 17.80 -12.46
C GLU A 81 5.27 16.27 -12.55
N GLN A 82 6.21 15.60 -11.87
CA GLN A 82 6.25 14.13 -11.81
C GLN A 82 5.00 13.55 -11.15
N THR A 83 4.49 14.22 -10.11
CA THR A 83 3.25 13.83 -9.43
C THR A 83 2.07 13.93 -10.37
N GLY A 84 1.93 15.04 -11.09
CA GLY A 84 0.91 15.23 -12.12
C GLY A 84 0.99 14.14 -13.19
N PHE A 85 2.19 13.87 -13.71
CA PHE A 85 2.41 12.82 -14.69
C PHE A 85 1.97 11.43 -14.18
N VAL A 86 2.31 11.05 -12.95
CA VAL A 86 1.87 9.77 -12.37
C VAL A 86 0.35 9.70 -12.30
N PHE A 87 -0.32 10.78 -11.84
CA PHE A 87 -1.78 10.81 -11.78
C PHE A 87 -2.42 10.74 -13.17
N ASP A 88 -1.90 11.48 -14.14
CA ASP A 88 -2.41 11.51 -15.51
C ASP A 88 -2.22 10.17 -16.23
N GLN A 89 -1.05 9.53 -16.09
CA GLN A 89 -0.79 8.18 -16.64
C GLN A 89 -1.55 7.08 -15.90
N SER A 90 -1.95 7.33 -14.65
CA SER A 90 -2.77 6.40 -13.87
C SER A 90 -4.28 6.51 -14.15
N ALA A 91 -4.72 7.47 -14.97
CA ALA A 91 -6.13 7.68 -15.32
C ALA A 91 -6.58 6.82 -16.54
N PRO A 92 -7.89 6.53 -16.64
CA PRO A 92 -8.56 5.38 -16.06
C PRO A 92 -8.27 4.07 -16.83
N GLY A 93 -7.26 3.32 -16.39
CA GLY A 93 -7.19 1.87 -16.60
C GLY A 93 -7.97 1.12 -15.51
N PRO A 94 -8.32 -0.16 -15.69
CA PRO A 94 -9.07 -0.96 -14.71
C PRO A 94 -8.37 -1.12 -13.35
N ALA A 95 -7.09 -0.78 -13.23
CA ALA A 95 -6.29 -0.88 -12.00
C ALA A 95 -6.21 0.46 -11.26
N TRP A 96 -7.34 1.06 -10.90
CA TRP A 96 -7.35 2.39 -10.28
C TRP A 96 -6.66 2.38 -8.89
N PRO A 97 -5.73 3.31 -8.62
CA PRO A 97 -5.26 3.55 -7.25
C PRO A 97 -6.41 3.99 -6.35
N THR A 98 -6.86 3.10 -5.47
CA THR A 98 -8.08 3.32 -4.68
C THR A 98 -7.82 4.10 -3.38
N ALA A 99 -6.55 4.35 -3.04
CA ALA A 99 -6.18 5.22 -1.93
C ALA A 99 -4.72 5.65 -2.00
N ALA A 100 -4.47 6.93 -1.69
CA ALA A 100 -3.14 7.50 -1.53
C ALA A 100 -2.90 7.93 -0.08
N SER A 101 -1.81 7.46 0.53
CA SER A 101 -1.35 7.94 1.84
C SER A 101 -0.12 8.82 1.63
N ALA A 102 -0.27 10.13 1.81
CA ALA A 102 0.87 11.05 1.77
C ALA A 102 1.58 11.10 3.12
N THR A 103 2.88 10.79 3.14
CA THR A 103 3.76 11.13 4.27
C THR A 103 4.56 12.34 3.84
N ILE A 104 4.16 13.54 4.25
CA ILE A 104 4.88 14.77 3.91
C ILE A 104 6.14 14.82 4.77
N PRO A 105 7.37 14.73 4.20
CA PRO A 105 8.57 15.09 4.93
C PRO A 105 8.55 16.60 5.16
N ALA A 106 9.07 17.08 6.28
CA ALA A 106 9.16 18.51 6.59
C ALA A 106 10.00 19.34 5.59
N SER A 107 10.61 18.72 4.56
CA SER A 107 11.34 19.41 3.49
C SER A 107 10.40 19.80 2.32
N ARG A 108 10.33 21.10 2.08
CA ARG A 108 9.34 21.85 1.28
C ARG A 108 9.24 21.56 -0.24
N THR A 109 9.81 20.49 -0.80
CA THR A 109 9.91 20.37 -2.28
C THR A 109 9.50 19.03 -2.90
N GLY A 110 9.06 18.04 -2.13
CA GLY A 110 8.72 16.72 -2.66
C GLY A 110 7.36 16.18 -2.19
N TRP A 111 6.63 15.57 -3.10
CA TRP A 111 5.42 14.80 -2.82
C TRP A 111 5.80 13.32 -2.63
N SER A 112 5.27 12.71 -1.57
CA SER A 112 5.34 11.27 -1.34
C SER A 112 3.94 10.71 -1.24
N PHE A 113 3.65 9.61 -1.94
CA PHE A 113 2.36 8.92 -1.87
C PHE A 113 2.52 7.44 -2.23
N ARG A 114 1.47 6.66 -1.95
CA ARG A 114 1.38 5.26 -2.34
C ARG A 114 0.21 5.06 -3.28
N LEU A 115 0.38 4.27 -4.32
CA LEU A 115 -0.72 3.78 -5.15
C LEU A 115 -0.97 2.31 -4.84
N MET A 116 -2.24 1.96 -4.59
CA MET A 116 -2.65 0.58 -4.35
C MET A 116 -3.45 0.05 -5.54
N LEU A 117 -2.92 -0.97 -6.22
CA LEU A 117 -3.56 -1.65 -7.34
C LEU A 117 -4.19 -2.97 -6.86
N PHE A 118 -5.49 -3.10 -6.99
CA PHE A 118 -6.20 -4.32 -6.62
C PHE A 118 -6.01 -5.38 -7.68
N LEU A 119 -5.78 -6.60 -7.22
CA LEU A 119 -5.57 -7.76 -8.07
C LEU A 119 -6.89 -8.55 -8.16
N ASP A 120 -7.24 -9.02 -9.37
CA ASP A 120 -8.43 -9.86 -9.57
C ASP A 120 -8.38 -11.17 -8.78
N ARG A 121 -7.16 -11.63 -8.47
CA ARG A 121 -6.89 -12.74 -7.55
C ARG A 121 -5.67 -12.46 -6.69
N PRO A 122 -5.58 -13.05 -5.49
CA PRO A 122 -4.31 -13.09 -4.76
C PRO A 122 -3.21 -13.76 -5.61
N ILE A 123 -2.00 -13.24 -5.50
CA ILE A 123 -0.81 -13.75 -6.18
C ILE A 123 0.13 -14.35 -5.15
N ALA A 124 0.65 -15.55 -5.40
CA ALA A 124 1.60 -16.17 -4.47
C ALA A 124 2.90 -15.37 -4.43
N ALA A 125 3.57 -15.34 -3.27
CA ALA A 125 4.84 -14.62 -3.10
C ALA A 125 5.91 -15.05 -4.13
N ALA A 126 5.91 -16.33 -4.53
CA ALA A 126 6.81 -16.85 -5.56
C ALA A 126 6.50 -16.34 -6.97
N GLU A 127 5.24 -16.02 -7.29
CA GLU A 127 4.83 -15.45 -8.58
C GLU A 127 5.20 -13.95 -8.69
N HIS A 128 5.33 -13.25 -7.56
CA HIS A 128 5.52 -11.81 -7.50
C HIS A 128 6.75 -11.30 -8.26
N ALA A 129 7.87 -12.03 -8.20
CA ALA A 129 9.10 -11.63 -8.88
C ALA A 129 8.93 -11.51 -10.41
N GLY A 130 7.98 -12.26 -10.99
CA GLY A 130 7.69 -12.22 -12.42
C GLY A 130 6.78 -11.06 -12.84
N LEU A 131 6.14 -10.36 -11.90
CA LEU A 131 5.20 -9.25 -12.19
C LEU A 131 5.91 -7.94 -12.53
N TRP A 132 7.09 -7.72 -11.94
CA TRP A 132 7.89 -6.52 -12.17
C TRP A 132 8.82 -6.76 -13.36
N ARG A 133 8.28 -6.63 -14.56
CA ARG A 133 9.08 -6.53 -15.79
C ARG A 133 8.94 -5.10 -16.31
N TRP A 134 10.05 -4.38 -16.28
CA TRP A 134 10.19 -3.04 -16.86
C TRP A 134 10.83 -3.16 -18.23
#